data_AF-A0A139A5C0-F1
#
_entry.id   AF-A0A139A5C0-F1
#
_cell.length_a   1.000
_cell.length_b   1.000
_cell.length_c   1.000
_cell.angle_alpha   90.00
_cell.angle_beta   90.00
_cell.angle_gamma   90.00
#
_symmetry.space_group_name_H-M   'P 1'
#
loop_
_entity.id
_entity.type
_entity.pdbx_description
1 polymer ?
#
loop_
_entity_poly.entity_id
_entity_poly.type
_entity_poly.pdbx_seq_one_letter_code
_entity_poly.pdbx_strand_id
1 'polypeptide(L)'
;MSALNAQLIDAVESGREDDVKRLIDAGASPDLRKVVTMRAKVDTGRGWLLGAELKEDTAACESALAIAILHGIAPVVRVLLEMGAKVDSEVEWKIANGWIGDRAWTASEWDQERWF
;
A
#
# COMPACT_ATOMS: atom_id res chain seq x y z
N MET A 1 -3.93 -11.06 3.06
CA MET A 1 -2.79 -10.59 3.89
C MET A 1 -2.98 -11.16 5.29
N SER A 2 -1.93 -11.68 5.94
CA SER A 2 -2.04 -12.15 7.34
C SER A 2 -2.16 -10.96 8.30
N ALA A 3 -2.71 -11.18 9.49
CA ALA A 3 -2.76 -10.15 10.53
C ALA A 3 -1.35 -9.67 10.94
N LEU A 4 -0.39 -10.60 10.98
CA LEU A 4 1.03 -10.29 11.26
C LEU A 4 1.63 -9.35 10.21
N ASN A 5 1.31 -9.54 8.93
CA ASN A 5 1.80 -8.67 7.87
C ASN A 5 1.24 -7.24 8.01
N ALA A 6 -0.06 -7.10 8.28
CA ALA A 6 -0.63 -5.77 8.51
C ALA A 6 0.03 -5.07 9.72
N GLN A 7 0.22 -5.81 10.81
CA GLN A 7 0.91 -5.30 12.01
C GLN A 7 2.37 -4.91 11.73
N LEU A 8 3.06 -5.63 10.84
CA LEU A 8 4.45 -5.33 10.48
C LEU A 8 4.54 -3.98 9.78
N ILE A 9 3.64 -3.68 8.83
CA ILE A 9 3.60 -2.36 8.18
C ILE A 9 3.36 -1.25 9.21
N ASP A 10 2.39 -1.42 10.11
CA ASP A 10 2.11 -0.43 11.16
C ASP A 10 3.33 -0.20 12.08
N ALA A 11 4.05 -1.27 12.44
CA ALA A 11 5.26 -1.19 13.26
C ALA A 11 6.40 -0.46 12.54
N VAL A 12 6.59 -0.74 11.24
CA VAL A 12 7.58 -0.08 10.38
C VAL A 12 7.27 1.42 10.26
N GLU A 13 6.04 1.80 9.91
CA GLU A 13 5.62 3.20 9.77
C GLU A 13 5.75 3.98 11.08
N SER A 14 5.54 3.30 12.21
CA SER A 14 5.66 3.88 13.55
C SER A 14 7.09 3.88 14.11
N GLY A 15 8.05 3.28 13.40
CA GLY A 15 9.44 3.15 13.86
C GLY A 15 9.64 2.26 15.09
N ARG A 16 8.73 1.31 15.34
CA ARG A 16 8.78 0.40 16.49
C ARG A 16 9.69 -0.80 16.22
N GLU A 17 11.00 -0.59 16.35
CA GLU A 17 12.04 -1.59 16.08
C GLU A 17 11.79 -2.96 16.73
N ASP A 18 11.50 -2.99 18.03
CA ASP A 18 11.26 -4.24 18.77
C ASP A 18 10.03 -5.00 18.24
N ASP A 19 8.99 -4.28 17.83
CA ASP A 19 7.80 -4.89 17.24
C ASP A 19 8.10 -5.46 15.86
N VAL A 20 8.88 -4.75 15.03
CA VAL A 20 9.29 -5.25 13.70
C VAL A 20 10.01 -6.58 13.85
N LYS A 21 10.98 -6.65 14.76
CA LYS A 21 11.72 -7.89 15.06
C LYS A 21 10.79 -9.02 15.52
N ARG A 22 9.98 -8.75 16.55
CA ARG A 22 9.04 -9.73 17.12
C ARG A 22 8.04 -10.25 16.08
N LEU A 23 7.56 -9.41 15.18
CA LEU A 23 6.58 -9.79 14.15
C LEU A 23 7.21 -10.67 13.07
N ILE A 24 8.45 -10.38 12.65
CA ILE A 24 9.17 -11.22 11.69
C ILE A 24 9.51 -12.58 12.33
N ASP A 25 9.97 -12.60 13.58
CA ASP A 25 10.21 -13.84 14.33
C ASP A 25 8.92 -14.69 14.48
N ALA A 26 7.76 -14.03 14.54
CA ALA A 26 6.44 -14.68 14.55
C ALA A 26 5.95 -15.14 13.16
N GLY A 27 6.72 -14.90 12.10
CA GLY A 27 6.44 -15.35 10.74
C GLY A 27 5.90 -14.28 9.78
N ALA A 28 5.93 -13.00 10.14
CA ALA A 28 5.71 -11.93 9.17
C ALA A 28 6.86 -11.92 8.14
N SER A 29 6.55 -11.61 6.88
CA SER A 29 7.58 -11.55 5.84
C SER A 29 8.32 -10.20 5.89
N PRO A 30 9.66 -10.17 5.96
CA PRO A 30 10.44 -8.93 5.86
C PRO A 30 10.35 -8.27 4.47
N ASP A 31 9.99 -9.05 3.44
CA ASP A 31 9.78 -8.61 2.05
C ASP A 31 8.34 -8.14 1.78
N LEU A 32 7.51 -8.03 2.82
CA LEU A 32 6.14 -7.59 2.68
C LEU A 32 6.07 -6.21 2.03
N ARG A 33 5.09 -6.05 1.14
CA ARG A 33 4.65 -4.75 0.63
C ARG A 33 3.36 -4.30 1.28
N LYS A 34 3.26 -2.99 1.51
CA LYS A 34 2.00 -2.33 1.85
C LYS A 34 1.00 -2.59 0.74
N VAL A 35 -0.25 -2.84 1.13
CA VAL A 35 -1.35 -3.08 0.20
C VAL A 35 -2.40 -2.00 0.42
N VAL A 36 -2.75 -1.30 -0.65
CA VAL A 36 -3.77 -0.26 -0.63
C VAL A 36 -4.95 -0.69 -1.50
N THR A 37 -6.15 -0.60 -0.95
CA THR A 37 -7.40 -0.79 -1.69
C THR A 37 -8.06 0.56 -1.89
N MET A 38 -8.25 0.95 -3.14
CA MET A 38 -9.02 2.13 -3.51
C MET A 38 -10.44 1.73 -3.89
N ARG A 39 -11.41 2.53 -3.47
CA ARG A 39 -12.82 2.40 -3.84
C ARG A 39 -13.34 3.71 -4.40
N ALA A 40 -13.99 3.66 -5.55
CA ALA A 40 -14.55 4.85 -6.18
C ALA A 40 -15.91 4.56 -6.83
N LYS A 41 -16.78 5.57 -6.87
CA LYS A 41 -17.97 5.54 -7.71
C LYS A 41 -17.55 5.89 -9.13
N VAL A 42 -17.88 5.05 -10.11
CA VAL A 42 -17.51 5.21 -11.51
C VAL A 42 -18.76 5.28 -12.36
N ASP A 43 -18.93 6.37 -13.10
CA ASP A 43 -19.99 6.55 -14.09
C ASP A 43 -19.79 5.61 -15.28
N THR A 44 -20.78 4.76 -15.47
CA THR A 44 -20.91 3.74 -16.51
C THR A 44 -21.55 4.28 -17.79
N GLY A 45 -22.01 5.54 -17.79
CA GLY A 45 -22.68 6.17 -18.92
C GLY A 45 -24.11 5.66 -19.17
N ARG A 46 -24.69 4.88 -18.25
CA ARG A 46 -26.03 4.27 -18.40
C ARG A 46 -27.20 5.15 -17.95
N GLY A 47 -26.99 6.47 -17.80
CA GLY A 47 -28.01 7.47 -17.48
C GLY A 47 -28.28 7.66 -15.98
N TRP A 48 -29.06 8.68 -15.61
CA TRP A 48 -29.18 9.21 -14.25
C TRP A 48 -29.70 8.23 -13.17
N LEU A 49 -30.39 7.16 -13.57
CA LEU A 49 -31.01 6.16 -12.69
C LEU A 49 -30.10 4.96 -12.37
N LEU A 50 -29.12 4.66 -13.23
CA LEU A 50 -28.21 3.50 -13.14
C LEU A 50 -26.75 3.92 -13.40
N GLY A 51 -26.46 5.22 -13.24
CA GLY A 51 -25.29 5.85 -13.84
C GLY A 51 -23.97 5.40 -13.25
N ALA A 52 -23.87 5.18 -11.94
CA ALA A 52 -22.59 4.91 -11.29
C ALA A 52 -22.52 3.54 -10.61
N GLU A 53 -21.40 2.85 -10.76
CA GLU A 53 -21.05 1.61 -10.07
C GLU A 53 -19.95 1.87 -9.02
N LEU A 54 -19.97 1.16 -7.89
CA LEU A 54 -18.85 1.17 -6.96
C LEU A 54 -17.79 0.19 -7.47
N LYS A 55 -16.63 0.69 -7.88
CA LYS A 55 -15.48 -0.12 -8.24
C LYS A 55 -14.45 -0.11 -7.13
N GLU A 56 -13.70 -1.20 -7.03
CA GLU A 56 -12.54 -1.31 -6.16
C GLU A 56 -11.36 -1.88 -6.93
N ASP A 57 -10.16 -1.43 -6.57
CA ASP A 57 -8.91 -2.01 -7.05
C ASP A 57 -7.92 -2.07 -5.89
N THR A 58 -7.08 -3.11 -5.88
CA THR A 58 -6.10 -3.35 -4.81
C THR A 58 -4.73 -3.50 -5.42
N ALA A 59 -3.76 -2.76 -4.89
CA ALA A 59 -2.41 -2.78 -5.40
C ALA A 59 -1.39 -2.94 -4.27
N ALA A 60 -0.28 -3.62 -4.60
CA ALA A 60 0.92 -3.55 -3.78
C ALA A 60 1.60 -2.20 -4.04
N CYS A 61 2.02 -1.54 -2.96
CA CYS A 61 2.75 -0.28 -2.97
C CYS A 61 4.17 -0.55 -2.45
N GLU A 62 4.66 0.26 -1.52
CA GLU A 62 6.03 0.24 -1.02
C GLU A 62 6.33 -1.05 -0.22
N SER A 63 7.57 -1.53 -0.31
CA SER A 63 8.05 -2.57 0.62
C SER A 63 8.24 -2.00 2.02
N ALA A 64 8.18 -2.85 3.03
CA ALA A 64 8.52 -2.50 4.42
C ALA A 64 9.89 -1.80 4.49
N LEU A 65 10.88 -2.30 3.73
CA LEU A 65 12.21 -1.69 3.67
C LEU A 65 12.17 -0.29 3.03
N ALA A 66 11.45 -0.12 1.91
CA ALA A 66 11.32 1.17 1.24
C ALA A 66 10.65 2.23 2.15
N ILE A 67 9.61 1.84 2.91
CA ILE A 67 8.95 2.72 3.89
C ILE A 67 9.96 3.17 4.95
N ALA A 68 10.69 2.23 5.56
CA ALA A 68 11.68 2.57 6.59
C ALA A 68 12.77 3.52 6.06
N ILE A 69 13.24 3.32 4.82
CA ILE A 69 14.22 4.18 4.16
C ILE A 69 13.64 5.57 3.89
N LEU A 70 12.45 5.65 3.30
CA LEU A 70 11.79 6.91 2.95
C LEU A 70 11.59 7.81 4.17
N HIS A 71 11.25 7.21 5.32
CA HIS A 71 11.02 7.92 6.58
C HIS A 71 12.31 8.14 7.40
N GLY A 72 13.47 7.68 6.93
CA GLY A 72 14.75 7.85 7.62
C GLY A 72 14.86 7.06 8.93
N ILE A 73 14.11 5.96 9.08
CA ILE A 73 14.03 5.17 10.31
C ILE A 73 15.18 4.15 10.34
N ALA A 74 16.39 4.65 10.51
CA ALA A 74 17.62 3.85 10.45
C ALA A 74 17.62 2.56 11.32
N PRO A 75 17.07 2.55 12.56
CA PRO A 75 17.00 1.32 13.35
C PRO A 75 16.10 0.24 12.72
N VAL A 76 14.94 0.62 12.18
CA VAL A 76 14.05 -0.31 11.47
C VAL A 76 14.67 -0.80 10.16
N VAL A 77 15.36 0.07 9.41
CA VAL A 77 16.11 -0.34 8.22
C VAL A 77 17.12 -1.42 8.59
N ARG A 78 17.89 -1.21 9.66
CA ARG A 78 18.87 -2.19 10.13
C ARG A 78 18.22 -3.53 10.46
N VAL A 79 17.14 -3.54 11.24
CA VAL A 79 16.44 -4.78 11.60
C VAL A 79 15.88 -5.50 10.38
N LEU A 80 15.24 -4.79 9.44
CA LEU A 80 14.72 -5.42 8.22
C LEU A 80 15.84 -6.08 7.40
N LEU A 81 17.00 -5.42 7.27
CA LEU A 81 18.18 -5.98 6.59
C LEU A 81 18.77 -7.19 7.32
N GLU A 82 18.90 -7.11 8.65
CA GLU A 82 19.36 -8.24 9.48
C GLU A 82 18.42 -9.45 9.37
N MET A 83 17.13 -9.20 9.16
CA MET A 83 16.10 -10.21 8.96
C MET A 83 15.97 -10.68 7.50
N GLY A 84 16.85 -10.24 6.61
CA GLY A 84 16.93 -10.74 5.23
C GLY A 84 15.98 -10.06 4.24
N ALA A 85 15.51 -8.85 4.52
CA ALA A 85 14.76 -8.07 3.53
C ALA A 85 15.59 -7.85 2.24
N LYS A 86 14.95 -8.04 1.09
CA LYS A 86 15.58 -7.85 -0.23
C LYS A 86 15.89 -6.38 -0.50
N VAL A 87 17.15 -6.14 -0.88
CA VAL A 87 17.68 -4.79 -1.18
C VAL A 87 17.57 -4.41 -2.65
N ASP A 88 17.32 -5.38 -3.52
CA ASP A 88 17.28 -5.25 -4.98
C ASP A 88 15.85 -5.21 -5.54
N SER A 89 14.85 -5.16 -4.66
CA SER A 89 13.46 -5.01 -5.08
C SER A 89 13.23 -3.63 -5.69
N GLU A 90 12.46 -3.59 -6.79
CA GLU A 90 12.04 -2.34 -7.41
C GLU A 90 11.35 -1.44 -6.38
N VAL A 91 11.66 -0.15 -6.41
CA VAL A 91 10.96 0.80 -5.54
C VAL A 91 9.80 1.38 -6.32
N GLU A 92 8.59 0.99 -5.95
CA GLU A 92 7.34 1.37 -6.60
C GLU A 92 6.43 2.05 -5.59
N TRP A 93 5.85 3.18 -5.99
CA TRP A 93 4.89 3.96 -5.20
C TRP A 93 3.62 4.12 -6.02
N LYS A 94 2.66 3.22 -5.81
CA LYS A 94 1.33 3.40 -6.40
C LYS A 94 0.54 4.39 -5.57
N ILE A 95 0.31 5.57 -6.14
CA ILE A 95 -0.42 6.63 -5.46
C ILE A 95 -1.85 6.62 -5.99
N ALA A 96 -2.81 6.37 -5.11
CA ALA A 96 -4.22 6.51 -5.45
C ALA A 96 -4.50 7.96 -5.87
N ASN A 97 -5.16 8.16 -7.02
CA ASN A 97 -5.49 9.49 -7.50
C ASN A 97 -6.65 10.09 -6.70
N GLY A 98 -6.31 10.73 -5.59
CA GLY A 98 -7.26 11.46 -4.75
C GLY A 98 -7.68 12.82 -5.30
N TRP A 99 -7.09 13.29 -6.41
CA TRP A 99 -7.35 14.62 -6.97
C TRP A 99 -8.75 14.75 -7.58
N ILE A 100 -9.40 13.64 -7.90
CA ILE A 100 -10.77 13.60 -8.42
C ILE A 100 -11.80 14.01 -7.34
N GLY A 101 -11.48 13.82 -6.06
CA GLY A 101 -12.36 14.15 -4.94
C GLY A 101 -13.60 13.24 -4.88
N ASP A 102 -14.74 13.81 -4.43
CA ASP A 102 -15.94 13.04 -4.10
C ASP A 102 -16.90 12.78 -5.27
N ARG A 103 -16.60 13.29 -6.48
CA ARG A 103 -17.46 13.06 -7.65
C ARG A 103 -17.32 11.63 -8.18
N ALA A 104 -18.31 11.21 -8.96
CA ALA A 104 -18.16 10.00 -9.76
C ALA A 104 -17.00 10.20 -10.76
N TRP A 105 -16.16 9.18 -10.84
CA TRP A 105 -15.12 9.04 -11.84
C TRP A 105 -15.77 8.70 -13.18
N THR A 106 -15.18 9.13 -14.29
CA THR A 106 -15.52 8.54 -15.58
C THR A 106 -14.86 7.17 -15.71
N ALA A 107 -15.39 6.31 -16.58
CA ALA A 107 -14.74 5.03 -16.88
C ALA A 107 -13.28 5.19 -17.34
N SER A 108 -12.98 6.23 -18.13
CA SER A 108 -11.63 6.51 -18.62
C SER A 108 -10.67 6.88 -17.48
N GLU A 109 -11.09 7.76 -16.57
CA GLU A 109 -10.29 8.14 -15.40
C GLU A 109 -10.00 6.92 -14.52
N TRP A 110 -10.98 6.03 -14.34
CA TRP A 110 -10.76 4.80 -13.58
C TRP A 110 -9.74 3.88 -14.25
N ASP A 111 -9.83 3.71 -15.56
CA ASP A 111 -8.95 2.77 -16.27
C ASP A 111 -7.51 3.29 -16.40
N GLN A 112 -7.32 4.62 -16.49
CA GLN A 112 -6.02 5.23 -16.83
C GLN A 112 -5.37 5.98 -15.68
N GLU A 113 -6.14 6.53 -14.75
CA GLU A 113 -5.65 7.53 -13.80
C GLU A 113 -5.84 7.10 -12.34
N ARG A 114 -6.34 5.88 -12.09
CA ARG A 114 -6.63 5.43 -10.71
C ARG A 114 -5.40 5.28 -9.83
N TRP A 115 -4.27 4.95 -10.43
CA TRP A 115 -2.96 4.84 -9.80
C TRP A 115 -1.95 5.63 -10.62
N PHE A 116 -1.15 6.47 -9.96
CA PHE A 116 0.10 7.01 -10.50
C PHE A 116 1.28 6.14 -10.08
#